data_AF-T0YFD1-F1
#
_entry.id   AF-T0YFD1-F1
#
_cell.length_a   1.000
_cell.length_b   1.000
_cell.length_c   1.000
_cell.angle_alpha   90.00
_cell.angle_beta   90.00
_cell.angle_gamma   90.00
#
_symmetry.space_group_name_H-M   'P 1'
#
loop_
_entity.id
_entity.type
_entity.pdbx_description
1 polymer ?
#
loop_
_entity_poly.entity_id
_entity_poly.type
_entity_poly.pdbx_seq_one_letter_code
_entity_poly.pdbx_strand_id
1 'polypeptide(L)' 'MAQGAQEFIPLDYTRYDFKDPETYKLRSGKGLSVETIHQISDWKKEPDWLREYRLRAYEHF' A
#
# COMPACT_ATOMS: atom_id res chain seq x y z
N MET A 1 -35.44 -41.42 -19.51
CA MET A 1 -35.09 -39.99 -19.33
C MET A 1 -34.18 -39.87 -18.12
N ALA A 2 -32.90 -40.23 -18.24
CA ALA A 2 -31.94 -40.04 -17.16
C ALA A 2 -31.11 -38.80 -17.52
N GLN A 3 -31.36 -37.73 -16.76
CA GLN A 3 -30.69 -36.45 -16.88
C GLN A 3 -29.22 -36.66 -16.49
N GLY A 4 -28.31 -36.44 -17.42
CA GLY A 4 -26.88 -36.44 -17.12
C GLY A 4 -26.58 -35.22 -16.25
N ALA A 5 -26.28 -35.44 -14.98
CA ALA A 5 -25.76 -34.40 -14.11
C ALA A 5 -24.39 -33.99 -14.67
N GLN A 6 -24.31 -32.79 -15.23
CA GLN A 6 -23.05 -32.22 -15.69
C GLN A 6 -22.16 -32.02 -14.44
N GLU A 7 -21.10 -32.82 -14.32
CA GLU A 7 -20.13 -32.64 -13.24
C GLU A 7 -19.45 -31.28 -13.40
N PHE A 8 -19.64 -30.41 -12.41
CA PHE A 8 -18.95 -29.13 -12.32
C PHE A 8 -17.50 -29.40 -11.89
N ILE A 9 -16.56 -29.24 -12.81
CA ILE A 9 -15.14 -29.31 -12.52
C ILE A 9 -14.66 -27.89 -12.19
N PRO A 10 -14.34 -27.57 -10.92
CA PRO A 10 -13.77 -26.28 -10.58
C PRO A 10 -12.36 -26.20 -11.15
N LEU A 11 -12.20 -25.44 -12.23
CA LEU A 11 -10.90 -25.10 -12.80
C LEU A 11 -10.27 -23.98 -11.97
N ASP A 12 -9.14 -24.27 -11.33
CA ASP A 12 -8.40 -23.29 -10.55
C ASP A 12 -7.53 -22.41 -11.48
N TYR A 13 -8.01 -21.19 -11.73
CA TYR A 13 -7.32 -20.18 -12.52
C TYR A 13 -6.42 -19.25 -11.68
N THR A 14 -6.31 -19.45 -10.37
CA THR A 14 -5.57 -18.55 -9.46
C THR A 14 -4.09 -18.42 -9.81
N ARG A 15 -3.54 -19.38 -10.56
CA ARG A 15 -2.16 -19.38 -11.09
C ARG A 15 -1.92 -18.44 -12.27
N TYR A 16 -2.97 -18.04 -12.97
CA TYR A 16 -2.93 -17.11 -14.11
C TYR A 16 -3.49 -15.74 -13.76
N ASP A 17 -3.85 -15.55 -12.49
CA ASP A 17 -4.40 -14.32 -11.96
C ASP A 17 -3.27 -13.32 -11.67
N PHE A 18 -3.47 -12.05 -12.05
CA PHE A 18 -2.49 -10.98 -11.83
C PHE A 18 -2.56 -10.52 -10.37
N LYS A 19 -1.73 -11.13 -9.51
CA LYS A 19 -1.63 -10.75 -8.10
C LYS A 19 -0.47 -9.76 -7.92
N ASP A 20 -0.80 -8.50 -7.68
CA ASP A 20 0.15 -7.50 -7.16
C ASP A 20 -0.18 -7.20 -5.69
N PRO A 21 0.30 -8.01 -4.74
CA PRO A 21 0.05 -7.77 -3.34
C PRO A 21 0.83 -6.53 -2.87
N GLU A 22 0.12 -5.42 -2.72
CA GLU A 22 0.69 -4.18 -2.20
C GLU A 22 1.13 -4.35 -0.74
N THR A 23 2.44 -4.49 -0.52
CA THR A 23 3.03 -4.57 0.83
C THR A 23 3.43 -3.19 1.31
N TYR A 24 2.46 -2.45 1.84
CA TYR A 24 2.71 -1.15 2.46
C TYR A 24 3.52 -1.31 3.75
N LYS A 25 4.78 -0.86 3.75
CA LYS A 25 5.64 -0.89 4.96
C LYS A 25 5.26 0.17 6.00
N LEU A 26 4.64 1.26 5.54
CA LEU A 26 4.12 2.33 6.38
C LEU A 26 2.84 2.84 5.71
N ARG A 27 1.75 2.87 6.46
CA ARG A 27 0.50 3.48 6.03
C ARG A 27 0.34 4.79 6.79
N SER A 28 0.82 5.88 6.20
CA SER A 28 0.55 7.22 6.73
C SER A 28 -0.95 7.52 6.65
N GLY A 29 -1.43 8.42 7.50
CA GLY A 29 -2.82 8.87 7.48
C GLY A 29 -3.25 9.47 6.14
N LYS A 30 -4.52 9.86 6.05
CA LYS A 30 -5.07 10.46 4.82
C LYS A 30 -4.53 11.88 4.64
N GLY A 31 -3.86 12.13 3.51
CA GLY A 31 -3.39 13.46 3.10
C GLY A 31 -1.99 13.80 3.59
N LEU A 32 -1.42 14.90 3.08
CA LEU A 32 -0.13 15.41 3.50
C LEU A 32 -0.31 16.37 4.70
N SER A 33 0.28 16.01 5.83
CA SER A 33 0.26 16.78 7.07
C SER A 33 1.64 16.81 7.71
N VAL A 34 1.86 17.76 8.62
CA VAL A 34 3.07 17.82 9.46
C VAL A 34 3.32 16.48 10.18
N GLU A 35 2.26 15.88 10.71
CA GLU A 35 2.30 14.57 11.36
C GLU A 35 2.78 13.46 10.40
N THR A 36 2.29 13.47 9.16
CA THR A 36 2.73 12.50 8.13
C THR A 36 4.22 12.65 7.83
N ILE A 37 4.72 13.88 7.78
CA ILE A 37 6.15 14.17 7.55
C ILE A 37 7.00 13.66 8.72
N HIS A 38 6.54 13.84 9.97
CA HIS A 38 7.19 13.29 11.15
C HIS A 38 7.21 11.77 11.13
N GLN A 39 6.06 11.13 10.90
CA GLN A 39 5.95 9.66 10.81
C GLN A 39 6.88 9.08 9.73
N ILE A 40 6.96 9.71 8.56
CA ILE A 40 7.87 9.28 7.50
C ILE A 40 9.34 9.43 7.92
N SER A 41 9.70 10.56 8.52
CA SER A 41 11.09 10.84 8.93
C SER A 41 11.55 9.88 10.03
N ASP A 42 10.70 9.64 11.03
CA ASP A 42 10.96 8.75 12.16
C ASP A 42 11.04 7.28 11.71
N TRP A 43 10.13 6.86 10.82
CA TRP A 43 10.16 5.51 10.25
C TRP A 43 11.40 5.27 9.40
N LYS A 44 11.83 6.27 8.62
CA LYS A 44 13.03 6.20 7.79
C LYS A 44 14.34 6.43 8.57
N LYS A 45 14.27 6.84 9.84
CA LYS A 45 15.42 7.22 10.67
C LYS A 45 16.30 8.26 9.96
N GLU A 46 15.65 9.26 9.37
CA GLU A 46 16.33 10.34 8.67
C GLU A 46 17.02 11.29 9.68
N PRO A 47 18.15 11.92 9.31
CA PRO A 47 18.78 12.93 10.14
C PRO A 47 17.90 14.20 10.25
N ASP A 48 18.03 14.93 11.35
CA ASP A 48 17.14 16.07 11.68
C ASP A 48 17.07 17.15 10.60
N TRP A 49 18.20 17.42 9.92
CA TRP A 49 18.25 18.42 8.84
C TRP A 49 17.31 18.06 7.67
N LEU A 50 17.10 16.77 7.40
CA LEU A 50 16.24 16.31 6.32
C LEU A 50 14.76 16.39 6.72
N ARG A 51 14.45 16.12 7.99
CA ARG A 51 13.13 16.36 8.57
C ARG A 51 12.76 17.84 8.49
N GLU A 52 13.67 18.73 8.89
CA GLU A 52 13.47 20.19 8.77
C GLU A 52 13.28 20.65 7.33
N TYR A 53 14.06 20.09 6.39
CA TYR A 53 13.92 20.41 4.97
C TYR A 53 12.53 20.05 4.43
N ARG A 54 12.00 18.87 4.79
CA ARG A 54 10.65 18.44 4.42
C ARG A 54 9.57 19.36 5.02
N LEU A 55 9.75 19.80 6.26
CA LEU A 55 8.81 20.71 6.93
C LEU A 55 8.78 22.08 6.24
N ARG A 56 9.94 22.65 5.91
CA ARG A 56 10.02 23.91 5.16
C ARG A 56 9.35 23.80 3.79
N ALA A 57 9.53 22.67 3.11
CA ALA A 57 8.87 22.41 1.83
C ALA A 57 7.34 22.34 1.98
N TYR A 58 6.84 21.77 3.08
CA TYR A 58 5.41 21.74 3.37
C TYR A 58 4.82 23.12 3.68
N GLU A 59 5.57 24.00 4.36
CA GLU A 59 5.13 25.37 4.65
C GLU A 59 5.03 26.26 3.40
N HIS A 60 5.78 25.95 2.35
CA HIS A 60 5.77 26.71 1.10
C HIS A 60 4.67 26.27 0.12
N PHE A 61 4.04 25.14 0.37
CA PHE A 61 3.05 24.51 -0.50
C PHE A 61 1.63 24.85 -0.04
#